data_AF-A0A2A5IJA3-F1
#
_entry.id   AF-A0A2A5IJA3-F1
#
_cell.length_a   1.000
_cell.length_b   1.000
_cell.length_c   1.000
_cell.angle_alpha   90.00
_cell.angle_beta   90.00
_cell.angle_gamma   90.00
#
_symmetry.space_group_name_H-M   'P 1'
#
loop_
_entity.id
_entity.type
_entity.pdbx_description
1 polymer ?
#
loop_
_entity_poly.entity_id
_entity_poly.type
_entity_poly.pdbx_seq_one_letter_code
_entity_poly.pdbx_strand_id
1 'polypeptide(L)'
;MIRKNGPLDFDVNAYTSSSVSTSINFWTQDRQTARLIFKLTKGGVPLPLAAVTGKLVLVMSDGSRFIRDVTIVDRVNGHAEYILSDQEIKHYGNVQAELNLYYTNDQSMSVHQFSFNISKSLIDQDIVPITEYYVDEFEALRAKINELYDEAILTIDELKAKFEDLEKIETKQGAQDKVDAALTKAKKYTDEHANNSEIHVVKDDTEKWNNGQLSKITADNGTPSIYVRDVNDSILDKFIDNGLGMGTFYAIAKSKDLPNNRSFRGFFHITDATNGKGTFGWVYATDYANNIYTNYLNNNVWSGWNRMLTEKDLSSTWNQVTLVTGTTKHFAGNPLKFSIRLNTLHLRGSFEGVPANDAVIARFAQKPSAKTVFVGATVGSYGSARFTLDTDGALRFDGMSANDNSFVSRFEINESIPLW
;
A
#
# COMPACT_ATOMS: atom_id res chain seq x y z
N MET A 1 86.05 -8.05 39.76
CA MET A 1 86.09 -9.53 39.78
C MET A 1 87.55 -9.95 39.80
N ILE A 2 87.95 -10.80 40.74
CA ILE A 2 89.33 -11.31 40.84
C ILE A 2 89.50 -12.41 39.77
N ARG A 3 90.53 -12.30 38.92
CA ARG A 3 90.82 -13.27 37.85
C ARG A 3 92.29 -13.65 37.89
N LYS A 4 92.58 -14.90 37.54
CA LYS A 4 93.94 -15.42 37.40
C LYS A 4 94.33 -15.37 35.93
N ASN A 5 95.25 -14.47 35.61
CA ASN A 5 95.54 -14.12 34.22
C ASN A 5 96.77 -14.89 33.72
N GLY A 6 96.60 -15.60 32.60
CA GLY A 6 97.67 -16.08 31.75
C GLY A 6 97.83 -15.14 30.55
N PRO A 7 98.71 -14.11 30.62
CA PRO A 7 98.97 -13.24 29.49
C PRO A 7 99.77 -14.01 28.42
N LEU A 8 99.35 -13.82 27.17
CA LEU A 8 99.92 -14.43 25.98
C LEU A 8 100.12 -13.34 24.94
N ASP A 9 101.38 -12.99 24.69
CA ASP A 9 101.76 -12.02 23.69
C ASP A 9 102.20 -12.78 22.44
N PHE A 10 101.44 -12.65 21.34
CA PHE A 10 101.67 -13.38 20.10
C PHE A 10 101.89 -12.41 18.93
N ASP A 11 103.03 -12.57 18.25
CA ASP A 11 103.30 -11.88 16.98
C ASP A 11 102.91 -12.76 15.80
N VAL A 12 101.98 -12.27 14.98
CA VAL A 12 101.40 -13.01 13.87
C VAL A 12 102.27 -12.83 12.62
N ASN A 13 103.16 -13.78 12.39
CA ASN A 13 104.08 -13.78 11.24
C ASN A 13 104.20 -15.19 10.62
N ALA A 14 104.92 -15.28 9.49
CA ALA A 14 105.04 -16.51 8.70
C ALA A 14 106.31 -17.32 8.98
N TYR A 15 107.14 -16.90 9.95
CA TYR A 15 108.34 -17.63 10.32
C TYR A 15 107.96 -18.79 11.24
N THR A 16 108.68 -19.92 11.17
CA THR A 16 108.39 -21.10 12.00
C THR A 16 108.57 -20.77 13.49
N SER A 17 107.48 -20.42 14.16
CA SER A 17 107.42 -20.39 15.61
C SER A 17 107.11 -21.80 16.10
N SER A 18 108.00 -22.35 16.93
CA SER A 18 107.69 -23.59 17.64
C SER A 18 106.52 -23.34 18.60
N SER A 19 105.70 -24.37 18.87
CA SER A 19 104.63 -24.28 19.86
C SER A 19 105.18 -23.71 21.17
N VAL A 20 104.55 -22.65 21.68
CA VAL A 20 105.02 -21.97 22.89
C VAL A 20 104.56 -22.78 24.10
N SER A 21 105.50 -23.44 24.78
CA SER A 21 105.25 -23.98 26.11
C SER A 21 105.24 -22.83 27.12
N THR A 22 104.07 -22.53 27.66
CA THR A 22 103.89 -21.41 28.58
C THR A 22 104.14 -21.88 30.02
N SER A 23 104.55 -20.96 30.91
CA SER A 23 104.58 -21.23 32.36
C SER A 23 103.19 -21.04 33.01
N ILE A 24 102.12 -20.97 32.22
CA ILE A 24 100.75 -20.77 32.72
C ILE A 24 100.28 -22.07 33.36
N ASN A 25 99.95 -21.97 34.66
CA ASN A 25 99.41 -23.07 35.43
C ASN A 25 98.12 -22.66 36.14
N PHE A 26 97.00 -23.18 35.65
CA PHE A 26 95.70 -23.09 36.30
C PHE A 26 95.47 -24.30 37.21
N TRP A 27 94.43 -24.24 38.03
CA TRP A 27 93.99 -25.34 38.88
C TRP A 27 92.53 -25.66 38.59
N THR A 28 92.12 -26.91 38.81
CA THR A 28 90.73 -27.36 38.60
C THR A 28 89.68 -26.57 39.40
N GLN A 29 90.09 -25.81 40.43
CA GLN A 29 89.25 -24.92 41.22
C GLN A 29 89.26 -23.46 40.75
N ASP A 30 90.02 -23.10 39.72
CA ASP A 30 90.01 -21.77 39.08
C ASP A 30 88.73 -21.56 38.22
N ARG A 31 87.56 -21.96 38.76
CA ARG A 31 86.23 -21.88 38.16
C ARG A 31 85.86 -20.45 37.82
N GLN A 32 85.53 -20.19 36.55
CA GLN A 32 85.21 -18.87 36.00
C GLN A 32 86.27 -17.77 36.25
N THR A 33 87.49 -18.16 36.65
CA THR A 33 88.55 -17.23 37.05
C THR A 33 89.87 -17.48 36.31
N ALA A 34 90.08 -18.67 35.75
CA ALA A 34 91.15 -18.98 34.81
C ALA A 34 90.96 -18.24 33.49
N ARG A 35 91.70 -17.15 33.30
CA ARG A 35 91.58 -16.28 32.13
C ARG A 35 92.85 -16.27 31.31
N LEU A 36 92.73 -16.60 30.03
CA LEU A 36 93.73 -16.34 29.00
C LEU A 36 93.52 -14.94 28.43
N ILE A 37 94.59 -14.18 28.31
CA ILE A 37 94.58 -12.83 27.72
C ILE A 37 95.53 -12.84 26.54
N PHE A 38 94.99 -12.64 25.35
CA PHE A 38 95.73 -12.62 24.10
C PHE A 38 96.02 -11.18 23.71
N LYS A 39 97.29 -10.84 23.53
CA LYS A 39 97.71 -9.59 22.89
C LYS A 39 98.37 -9.93 21.57
N LEU A 40 97.76 -9.45 20.49
CA LEU A 40 98.14 -9.82 19.14
C LEU A 40 98.86 -8.66 18.48
N THR A 41 100.06 -8.92 17.97
CA THR A 41 100.84 -7.97 17.15
C THR A 41 101.10 -8.55 15.77
N LYS A 42 101.46 -7.70 14.82
CA LYS A 42 101.96 -8.10 13.50
C LYS A 42 103.16 -7.24 13.15
N GLY A 43 104.35 -7.83 13.13
CA GLY A 43 105.59 -7.09 12.91
C GLY A 43 105.88 -6.08 14.03
N GLY A 44 105.50 -6.42 15.27
CA GLY A 44 105.70 -5.57 16.44
C GLY A 44 104.68 -4.45 16.66
N VAL A 45 103.69 -4.29 15.77
CA VAL A 45 102.58 -3.32 15.91
C VAL A 45 101.30 -4.06 16.34
N PRO A 46 100.46 -3.50 17.23
CA PRO A 46 99.17 -4.10 17.59
C PRO A 46 98.33 -4.47 16.36
N LEU A 47 97.75 -5.67 16.35
CA LEU A 47 96.90 -6.17 15.26
C LEU A 47 95.43 -5.83 15.54
N PRO A 48 94.79 -4.93 14.77
CA PRO A 48 93.38 -4.59 14.98
C PRO A 48 92.45 -5.77 14.69
N LEU A 49 91.48 -6.02 15.57
CA LEU A 49 90.54 -7.14 15.50
C LEU A 49 89.15 -6.69 15.02
N ALA A 50 89.12 -6.00 13.89
CA ALA A 50 87.88 -5.57 13.24
C ALA A 50 87.34 -6.67 12.33
N ALA A 51 86.01 -6.88 12.35
CA ALA A 51 85.33 -7.87 11.51
C ALA A 51 85.97 -9.26 11.54
N VAL A 52 86.40 -9.68 12.73
CA VAL A 52 87.05 -10.96 12.96
C VAL A 52 86.37 -11.68 14.13
N THR A 53 86.28 -13.00 14.03
CA THR A 53 85.92 -13.91 15.11
C THR A 53 87.16 -14.71 15.47
N GLY A 54 87.63 -14.60 16.71
CA GLY A 54 88.71 -15.47 17.18
C GLY A 54 88.13 -16.76 17.73
N LYS A 55 88.61 -17.91 17.25
CA LYS A 55 88.26 -19.23 17.79
C LYS A 55 89.47 -19.84 18.48
N LEU A 56 89.31 -20.09 19.76
CA LEU A 56 90.25 -20.84 20.58
C LEU A 56 89.88 -22.32 20.52
N VAL A 57 90.80 -23.12 20.01
CA VAL A 57 90.75 -24.58 20.06
C VAL A 57 91.52 -25.03 21.27
N LEU A 58 90.90 -25.83 22.13
CA LEU A 58 91.52 -26.47 23.28
C LEU A 58 91.47 -27.99 23.08
N VAL A 59 92.62 -28.63 23.17
CA VAL A 59 92.77 -30.09 23.20
C VAL A 59 93.34 -30.44 24.56
N MET A 60 92.49 -31.03 25.40
CA MET A 60 92.83 -31.40 26.76
C MET A 60 93.69 -32.68 26.77
N SER A 61 94.39 -32.94 27.86
CA SER A 61 95.25 -34.14 27.97
C SER A 61 94.48 -35.46 27.96
N ASP A 62 93.18 -35.45 28.26
CA ASP A 62 92.30 -36.63 28.16
C ASP A 62 91.67 -36.82 26.77
N GLY A 63 92.05 -35.99 25.79
CA GLY A 63 91.55 -36.02 24.42
C GLY A 63 90.29 -35.18 24.17
N SER A 64 89.69 -34.57 25.19
CA SER A 64 88.52 -33.70 25.02
C SER A 64 88.87 -32.48 24.17
N ARG A 65 87.94 -32.06 23.31
CA ARG A 65 88.14 -30.95 22.38
C ARG A 65 87.03 -29.91 22.53
N PHE A 66 87.45 -28.67 22.76
CA PHE A 66 86.57 -27.51 22.84
C PHE A 66 86.97 -26.49 21.77
N ILE A 67 85.97 -25.94 21.09
CA ILE A 67 86.16 -24.83 20.14
C ILE A 67 85.28 -23.69 20.63
N ARG A 68 85.90 -22.57 21.00
CA ARG A 68 85.25 -21.47 21.69
C ARG A 68 85.58 -20.15 21.06
N ASP A 69 84.60 -19.26 20.98
CA ASP A 69 84.87 -17.90 20.54
C ASP A 69 85.56 -17.11 21.67
N VAL A 70 86.62 -16.39 21.34
CA VAL A 70 87.27 -15.45 22.28
C VAL A 70 86.53 -14.12 22.28
N THR A 71 86.47 -13.48 23.44
CA THR A 71 85.87 -12.16 23.57
C THR A 71 86.90 -11.10 23.17
N ILE A 72 86.62 -10.33 22.12
CA ILE A 72 87.46 -9.18 21.74
C ILE A 72 87.16 -8.05 22.72
N VAL A 73 88.16 -7.66 23.51
CA VAL A 73 88.02 -6.64 24.57
C VAL A 73 88.64 -5.31 24.18
N ASP A 74 89.66 -5.32 23.33
CA ASP A 74 90.21 -4.12 22.71
C ASP A 74 90.45 -4.38 21.23
N ARG A 75 89.50 -3.91 20.42
CA ARG A 75 89.55 -4.07 18.97
C ARG A 75 90.73 -3.32 18.33
N VAL A 76 91.16 -2.19 18.91
CA VAL A 76 92.19 -1.34 18.31
C VAL A 76 93.59 -1.86 18.66
N ASN A 77 93.80 -2.25 19.91
CA ASN A 77 95.09 -2.70 20.41
C ASN A 77 95.30 -4.23 20.32
N GLY A 78 94.38 -4.95 19.69
CA GLY A 78 94.53 -6.38 19.45
C GLY A 78 94.43 -7.23 20.70
N HIS A 79 93.50 -6.89 21.61
CA HIS A 79 93.28 -7.66 22.83
C HIS A 79 92.02 -8.49 22.77
N ALA A 80 92.18 -9.78 23.03
CA ALA A 80 91.09 -10.72 23.24
C ALA A 80 91.30 -11.46 24.55
N GLU A 81 90.21 -11.92 25.16
CA GLU A 81 90.27 -12.75 26.34
C GLU A 81 89.38 -13.99 26.21
N TYR A 82 89.78 -15.03 26.92
CA TYR A 82 88.97 -16.22 27.11
C TYR A 82 89.02 -16.65 28.57
N ILE A 83 87.86 -16.98 29.14
CA ILE A 83 87.76 -17.51 30.50
C ILE A 83 87.33 -18.96 30.36
N LEU A 84 88.12 -19.88 30.90
CA LEU A 84 87.78 -21.30 30.85
C LEU A 84 86.46 -21.53 31.59
N SER A 85 85.58 -22.33 30.97
CA SER A 85 84.30 -22.70 31.56
C SER A 85 84.47 -23.70 32.71
N ASP A 86 83.42 -23.87 33.51
CA ASP A 86 83.40 -24.86 34.60
C ASP A 86 83.46 -26.31 34.09
N GLN A 87 83.20 -26.54 32.80
CA GLN A 87 83.40 -27.84 32.14
C GLN A 87 84.88 -28.00 31.75
N GLU A 88 85.46 -27.01 31.06
CA GLU A 88 86.85 -27.06 30.58
C GLU A 88 87.88 -27.14 31.72
N ILE A 89 87.72 -26.34 32.78
CA ILE A 89 88.72 -26.25 33.85
C ILE A 89 88.90 -27.56 34.63
N LYS A 90 87.95 -28.51 34.51
CA LYS A 90 88.01 -29.83 35.16
C LYS A 90 88.95 -30.81 34.47
N HIS A 91 89.30 -30.58 33.20
CA HIS A 91 90.20 -31.45 32.45
C HIS A 91 91.65 -31.10 32.80
N TYR A 92 92.20 -31.77 33.82
CA TYR A 92 93.55 -31.53 34.32
C TYR A 92 94.62 -32.20 33.44
N GLY A 93 95.80 -31.57 33.38
CA GLY A 93 96.97 -31.97 32.62
C GLY A 93 97.41 -30.91 31.60
N ASN A 94 98.25 -31.31 30.64
CA ASN A 94 98.75 -30.40 29.61
C ASN A 94 97.68 -30.16 28.53
N VAL A 95 97.25 -28.91 28.40
CA VAL A 95 96.31 -28.47 27.37
C VAL A 95 97.09 -27.93 26.18
N GLN A 96 96.85 -28.51 25.01
CA GLN A 96 97.33 -27.93 23.75
C GLN A 96 96.25 -27.00 23.22
N ALA A 97 96.63 -25.78 22.88
CA ALA A 97 95.72 -24.75 22.45
C ALA A 97 96.18 -24.11 21.15
N GLU A 98 95.22 -23.67 20.35
CA GLU A 98 95.47 -22.91 19.14
C GLU A 98 94.44 -21.79 19.03
N LEU A 99 94.90 -20.56 18.83
CA LEU A 99 94.02 -19.44 18.53
C LEU A 99 94.00 -19.23 17.01
N ASN A 100 92.81 -19.25 16.44
CA ASN A 100 92.54 -18.96 15.03
C ASN A 100 91.70 -17.69 14.91
N LEU A 101 91.91 -16.90 13.85
CA LEU A 101 91.12 -15.72 13.51
C LEU A 101 90.38 -15.97 12.19
N TYR A 102 89.08 -15.71 12.16
CA TYR A 102 88.21 -15.82 10.99
C TYR A 102 87.62 -14.47 10.66
N TYR A 103 87.92 -13.95 9.47
CA TYR A 103 87.43 -12.66 9.01
C TYR A 103 86.15 -12.81 8.19
N THR A 104 85.32 -11.77 8.17
CA THR A 104 84.04 -11.77 7.43
C THR A 104 84.19 -11.83 5.90
N ASN A 105 85.42 -11.72 5.38
CA ASN A 105 85.75 -11.85 3.95
C ASN A 105 86.26 -13.25 3.58
N ASP A 106 85.90 -14.26 4.38
CA ASP A 106 86.30 -15.67 4.25
C ASP A 106 87.81 -15.95 4.42
N GLN A 107 88.60 -14.96 4.85
CA GLN A 107 89.99 -15.18 5.23
C GLN A 107 90.08 -15.78 6.63
N SER A 108 91.01 -16.72 6.83
CA SER A 108 91.33 -17.24 8.15
C SER A 108 92.83 -17.29 8.38
N MET A 109 93.24 -17.20 9.64
CA MET A 109 94.65 -17.15 10.03
C MET A 109 94.85 -17.83 11.38
N SER A 110 95.74 -18.81 11.43
CA SER A 110 96.23 -19.34 12.71
C SER A 110 97.18 -18.30 13.33
N VAL A 111 96.90 -17.93 14.57
CA VAL A 111 97.67 -16.93 15.32
C VAL A 111 98.87 -17.57 15.97
N HIS A 112 98.63 -18.62 16.76
CA HIS A 112 99.69 -19.38 17.41
C HIS A 112 99.16 -20.66 18.03
N GLN A 113 100.00 -21.71 18.02
CA GLN A 113 99.83 -22.88 18.88
C GLN A 113 100.62 -22.70 20.18
N PHE A 114 100.00 -22.97 21.33
CA PHE A 114 100.63 -22.85 22.63
C PHE A 114 100.13 -23.95 23.56
N SER A 115 100.85 -24.19 24.65
CA SER A 115 100.38 -25.10 25.70
C SER A 115 100.43 -24.46 27.06
N PHE A 116 99.49 -24.83 27.91
CA PHE A 116 99.45 -24.47 29.33
C PHE A 116 99.02 -25.69 30.15
N ASN A 117 99.28 -25.65 31.45
CA ASN A 117 98.96 -26.77 32.34
C ASN A 117 97.77 -26.44 33.24
N ILE A 118 96.90 -27.42 33.47
CA ILE A 118 95.88 -27.38 34.51
C ILE A 118 96.27 -28.41 35.59
N SER A 119 96.63 -27.94 36.77
CA SER A 119 96.96 -28.78 37.92
C SER A 119 95.71 -29.28 38.63
N LYS A 120 95.76 -30.53 39.08
CA LYS A 120 94.68 -31.15 39.86
C LYS A 120 94.68 -30.60 41.29
N SER A 121 93.57 -30.00 41.73
CA SER A 121 93.40 -29.56 43.11
C SER A 121 93.15 -30.75 44.04
N LEU A 122 93.53 -30.66 45.32
CA LEU A 122 93.38 -31.75 46.29
C LEU A 122 91.93 -32.28 46.40
N ILE A 123 90.95 -31.39 46.27
CA ILE A 123 89.52 -31.75 46.35
C ILE A 123 89.03 -32.62 45.18
N ASP A 124 89.75 -32.66 44.06
CA ASP A 124 89.32 -33.34 42.84
C ASP A 124 90.05 -34.69 42.62
N GLN A 125 90.89 -35.15 43.56
CA GLN A 125 91.80 -36.30 43.40
C GLN A 125 91.14 -37.59 42.86
N ASP A 126 89.89 -37.86 43.22
CA ASP A 126 89.15 -39.09 42.84
C ASP A 126 88.20 -38.92 41.64
N ILE A 127 88.22 -37.77 40.96
CA ILE A 127 87.39 -37.50 39.78
C ILE A 127 88.22 -37.70 38.52
N VAL A 128 87.69 -38.50 37.57
CA VAL A 128 88.24 -38.68 36.22
C VAL A 128 87.33 -37.92 35.25
N PRO A 129 87.87 -37.00 34.42
CA PRO A 129 87.09 -36.35 33.38
C PRO A 129 86.72 -37.35 32.27
N ILE A 130 85.51 -37.21 31.72
CA ILE A 130 85.05 -37.99 30.57
C ILE A 130 85.44 -37.24 29.28
N THR A 131 85.81 -37.98 28.23
CA THR A 131 86.14 -37.38 26.94
C THR A 131 84.91 -36.70 26.33
N GLU A 132 84.97 -35.38 26.11
CA GLU A 132 83.85 -34.58 25.61
C GLU A 132 84.19 -33.91 24.26
N TYR A 133 83.22 -33.90 23.34
CA TYR A 133 83.29 -33.22 22.04
C TYR A 133 82.08 -32.30 21.91
N TYR A 134 82.25 -31.00 22.11
CA TYR A 134 81.15 -30.04 22.23
C TYR A 134 81.29 -28.87 21.22
N VAL A 135 80.18 -28.54 20.52
CA VAL A 135 80.09 -27.48 19.49
C VAL A 135 78.79 -26.68 19.68
N ASP A 136 78.89 -25.40 20.10
CA ASP A 136 77.74 -24.56 20.48
C ASP A 136 76.73 -24.25 19.34
N GLU A 137 77.16 -24.27 18.08
CA GLU A 137 76.34 -23.82 16.94
C GLU A 137 75.09 -24.69 16.69
N PHE A 138 75.09 -25.94 17.15
CA PHE A 138 73.98 -26.89 16.93
C PHE A 138 72.74 -26.60 17.80
N GLU A 139 72.93 -26.19 19.06
CA GLU A 139 71.81 -25.88 19.96
C GLU A 139 71.10 -24.57 19.57
N ALA A 140 71.85 -23.60 19.05
CA ALA A 140 71.27 -22.36 18.51
C ALA A 140 70.36 -22.62 17.30
N LEU A 141 70.73 -23.56 16.42
CA LEU A 141 69.91 -23.96 15.28
C LEU A 141 68.58 -24.57 15.72
N ARG A 142 68.61 -25.42 16.75
CA ARG A 142 67.41 -26.09 17.27
C ARG A 142 66.39 -25.10 17.83
N ALA A 143 66.83 -24.08 18.57
CA ALA A 143 65.93 -23.07 19.11
C ALA A 143 65.16 -22.33 18.01
N LYS A 144 65.86 -21.94 16.94
CA LYS A 144 65.26 -21.21 15.81
C LYS A 144 64.24 -22.04 15.02
N ILE A 145 64.43 -23.35 14.92
CA ILE A 145 63.46 -24.25 14.28
C ILE A 145 62.14 -24.30 15.06
N ASN A 146 62.20 -24.34 16.39
CA ASN A 146 60.99 -24.36 17.22
C ASN A 146 60.22 -23.04 17.13
N GLU A 147 60.91 -21.89 17.13
CA GLU A 147 60.27 -20.58 16.97
C GLU A 147 59.52 -20.47 15.64
N LEU A 148 60.12 -20.91 14.53
CA LEU A 148 59.46 -20.94 13.22
C LEU A 148 58.25 -21.88 13.18
N TYR A 149 58.28 -22.98 13.93
CA TYR A 149 57.17 -23.91 14.01
C TYR A 149 55.95 -23.31 14.72
N ASP A 150 56.19 -22.62 15.84
CA ASP A 150 55.13 -21.96 16.61
C ASP A 150 54.47 -20.82 15.81
N GLU A 151 55.27 -20.04 15.08
CA GLU A 151 54.78 -18.96 14.20
C GLU A 151 53.89 -19.50 13.06
N ALA A 152 54.26 -20.65 12.49
CA ALA A 152 53.48 -21.29 11.42
C ALA A 152 52.09 -21.76 11.90
N ILE A 153 51.99 -22.30 13.12
CA ILE A 153 50.71 -22.72 13.71
C ILE A 153 49.79 -21.51 13.91
N LEU A 154 50.30 -20.44 14.52
CA LEU A 154 49.56 -19.20 14.74
C LEU A 154 49.01 -18.63 13.42
N THR A 155 49.84 -18.60 12.39
CA THR A 155 49.46 -18.09 11.07
C THR A 155 48.32 -18.90 10.44
N ILE A 156 48.34 -20.23 10.58
CA ILE A 156 47.30 -21.12 10.04
C ILE A 156 45.96 -20.90 10.74
N ASP A 157 45.96 -20.74 12.07
CA ASP A 157 44.74 -20.54 12.84
C ASP A 157 44.11 -19.16 12.59
N GLU A 158 44.92 -18.11 12.46
CA GLU A 158 44.45 -16.79 12.02
C GLU A 158 43.83 -16.83 10.62
N LEU A 159 44.45 -17.58 9.68
CA LEU A 159 43.90 -17.75 8.34
C LEU A 159 42.54 -18.44 8.40
N LYS A 160 42.41 -19.58 9.11
CA LYS A 160 41.12 -20.28 9.27
C LYS A 160 40.03 -19.36 9.80
N ALA A 161 40.31 -18.58 10.84
CA ALA A 161 39.36 -17.63 11.41
C ALA A 161 38.91 -16.57 10.39
N LYS A 162 39.81 -16.09 9.52
CA LYS A 162 39.46 -15.17 8.42
C LYS A 162 38.64 -15.84 7.31
N PHE A 163 38.78 -17.15 7.10
CA PHE A 163 38.00 -17.88 6.09
C PHE A 163 36.58 -18.28 6.54
N GLU A 164 36.30 -18.40 7.85
CA GLU A 164 34.96 -18.72 8.36
C GLU A 164 33.88 -17.69 7.99
N ASP A 165 34.24 -16.41 7.87
CA ASP A 165 33.30 -15.36 7.51
C ASP A 165 32.98 -15.31 6.00
N LEU A 166 33.79 -15.96 5.15
CA LEU A 166 33.55 -15.96 3.70
C LEU A 166 32.33 -16.77 3.30
N GLU A 167 31.96 -17.81 4.06
CA GLU A 167 30.75 -18.59 3.81
C GLU A 167 29.46 -17.81 4.09
N LYS A 168 29.53 -16.71 4.86
CA LYS A 168 28.39 -15.81 5.13
C LYS A 168 28.25 -14.69 4.11
N ILE A 169 29.18 -14.57 3.15
CA ILE A 169 29.15 -13.51 2.15
C ILE A 169 28.15 -13.88 1.06
N GLU A 170 27.20 -12.98 0.82
CA GLU A 170 26.26 -13.08 -0.29
C GLU A 170 27.02 -13.20 -1.61
N THR A 171 26.65 -14.20 -2.41
CA THR A 171 27.28 -14.40 -3.72
C THR A 171 26.60 -13.53 -4.77
N LYS A 172 27.30 -13.22 -5.87
CA LYS A 172 26.67 -12.51 -7.00
C LYS A 172 25.44 -13.24 -7.53
N GLN A 173 25.49 -14.58 -7.57
CA GLN A 173 24.37 -15.41 -7.99
C GLN A 173 23.22 -15.35 -6.98
N GLY A 174 23.51 -15.49 -5.68
CA GLY A 174 22.47 -15.42 -4.64
C GLY A 174 21.79 -14.05 -4.56
N ALA A 175 22.53 -12.96 -4.79
CA ALA A 175 21.95 -11.62 -4.95
C ALA A 175 21.06 -11.53 -6.18
N GLN A 176 21.49 -12.08 -7.33
CA GLN A 176 20.70 -12.11 -8.56
C GLN A 176 19.41 -12.93 -8.37
N ASP A 177 19.50 -14.12 -7.77
CA ASP A 177 18.35 -14.99 -7.49
C ASP A 177 17.32 -14.30 -6.59
N LYS A 178 17.78 -13.55 -5.57
CA LYS A 178 16.91 -12.75 -4.69
C LYS A 178 16.22 -11.62 -5.45
N VAL A 179 16.95 -10.92 -6.32
CA VAL A 179 16.40 -9.85 -7.16
C VAL A 179 15.38 -10.40 -8.16
N ASP A 180 15.68 -11.51 -8.82
CA ASP A 180 14.80 -12.15 -9.79
C ASP A 180 13.51 -12.65 -9.12
N ALA A 181 13.63 -13.23 -7.91
CA ALA A 181 12.48 -13.62 -7.10
C ALA A 181 11.63 -12.42 -6.67
N ALA A 182 12.26 -11.31 -6.28
CA ALA A 182 11.56 -10.08 -5.92
C ALA A 182 10.85 -9.46 -7.14
N LEU A 183 11.52 -9.41 -8.30
CA LEU A 183 10.95 -8.91 -9.55
C LEU A 183 9.76 -9.74 -9.99
N THR A 184 9.86 -11.07 -9.89
CA THR A 184 8.76 -11.99 -10.23
C THR A 184 7.55 -11.76 -9.33
N LYS A 185 7.75 -11.60 -8.02
CA LYS A 185 6.68 -11.28 -7.06
C LYS A 185 6.05 -9.92 -7.34
N ALA A 186 6.86 -8.90 -7.64
CA ALA A 186 6.38 -7.55 -7.94
C ALA A 186 5.55 -7.51 -9.23
N LYS A 187 5.99 -8.19 -10.28
CA LYS A 187 5.24 -8.34 -11.54
C LYS A 187 3.88 -9.00 -11.30
N LYS A 188 3.88 -10.15 -10.60
CA LYS A 188 2.64 -10.86 -10.27
C LYS A 188 1.63 -9.96 -9.54
N TYR A 189 2.07 -9.26 -8.50
CA TYR A 189 1.22 -8.32 -7.78
C TYR A 189 0.66 -7.21 -8.68
N THR A 190 1.52 -6.63 -9.53
CA THR A 190 1.14 -5.54 -10.43
C THR A 190 0.14 -6.00 -11.49
N ASP A 191 0.35 -7.19 -12.06
CA ASP A 191 -0.53 -7.78 -13.07
C ASP A 191 -1.89 -8.16 -12.48
N GLU A 192 -1.93 -8.72 -11.27
CA GLU A 192 -3.17 -8.99 -10.54
C GLU A 192 -3.93 -7.69 -10.22
N HIS A 193 -3.22 -6.64 -9.77
CA HIS A 193 -3.81 -5.34 -9.48
C HIS A 193 -4.37 -4.66 -10.74
N ALA A 194 -3.63 -4.65 -11.84
CA ALA A 194 -4.03 -4.02 -13.09
C ALA A 194 -5.30 -4.65 -13.70
N ASN A 195 -5.53 -5.94 -13.43
CA ASN A 195 -6.69 -6.69 -13.92
C ASN A 195 -7.83 -6.78 -12.89
N ASN A 196 -7.72 -6.14 -11.73
CA ASN A 196 -8.74 -6.20 -10.69
C ASN A 196 -9.90 -5.23 -11.00
N SER A 197 -11.00 -5.79 -11.53
CA SER A 197 -12.23 -5.06 -11.86
C SER A 197 -13.10 -4.69 -10.66
N GLU A 198 -12.77 -5.13 -9.43
CA GLU A 198 -13.47 -4.69 -8.22
C GLU A 198 -13.01 -3.29 -7.77
N ILE A 199 -11.80 -2.87 -8.16
CA ILE A 199 -11.19 -1.60 -7.74
C ILE A 199 -10.98 -0.62 -8.89
N HIS A 200 -10.85 -1.10 -10.13
CA HIS A 200 -10.70 -0.26 -11.31
C HIS A 200 -12.00 -0.19 -12.10
N VAL A 201 -12.36 1.03 -12.53
CA VAL A 201 -13.36 1.20 -13.58
C VAL A 201 -12.78 0.65 -14.87
N VAL A 202 -13.39 -0.39 -15.43
CA VAL A 202 -12.91 -0.97 -16.69
C VAL A 202 -13.44 -0.18 -17.88
N LYS A 203 -12.78 -0.34 -19.04
CA LYS A 203 -13.19 0.30 -20.29
C LYS A 203 -14.66 0.02 -20.59
N ASP A 204 -15.10 -1.21 -20.39
CA ASP A 204 -16.50 -1.64 -20.60
C ASP A 204 -17.50 -0.85 -19.74
N ASP A 205 -17.16 -0.53 -18.48
CA ASP A 205 -18.01 0.31 -17.62
C ASP A 205 -18.10 1.73 -18.17
N THR A 206 -16.97 2.31 -18.60
CA THR A 206 -16.99 3.66 -19.19
C THR A 206 -17.74 3.69 -20.52
N GLU A 207 -17.61 2.68 -21.36
CA GLU A 207 -18.38 2.54 -22.60
C GLU A 207 -19.86 2.41 -22.29
N LYS A 208 -20.24 1.59 -21.30
CA LYS A 208 -21.63 1.45 -20.86
C LYS A 208 -22.21 2.77 -20.35
N TRP A 209 -21.47 3.55 -19.58
CA TRP A 209 -21.92 4.86 -19.11
C TRP A 209 -22.01 5.89 -20.23
N ASN A 210 -21.01 5.95 -21.11
CA ASN A 210 -20.97 6.86 -22.25
C ASN A 210 -22.07 6.53 -23.29
N ASN A 211 -22.44 5.25 -23.41
CA ASN A 211 -23.54 4.79 -24.25
C ASN A 211 -24.91 4.91 -23.55
N GLY A 212 -24.96 5.30 -22.28
CA GLY A 212 -26.19 5.57 -21.57
C GLY A 212 -26.88 6.82 -22.08
N GLN A 213 -28.21 6.77 -22.28
CA GLN A 213 -28.98 7.97 -22.61
C GLN A 213 -29.12 8.86 -21.37
N LEU A 214 -28.27 9.88 -21.26
CA LEU A 214 -28.26 10.82 -20.14
C LEU A 214 -28.98 12.12 -20.52
N SER A 215 -30.16 12.34 -19.95
CA SER A 215 -30.85 13.64 -20.01
C SER A 215 -31.43 13.97 -18.64
N LYS A 216 -31.26 15.21 -18.20
CA LYS A 216 -31.81 15.66 -16.91
C LYS A 216 -33.30 15.91 -17.06
N ILE A 217 -34.12 15.17 -16.30
CA ILE A 217 -35.57 15.38 -16.22
C ILE A 217 -35.98 16.31 -15.06
N THR A 218 -35.03 16.57 -14.15
CA THR A 218 -35.14 17.45 -12.97
C THR A 218 -33.84 18.27 -12.84
N ALA A 219 -33.83 19.26 -11.96
CA ALA A 219 -32.60 19.94 -11.54
C ALA A 219 -31.74 19.04 -10.62
N ASP A 220 -30.48 19.42 -10.38
CA ASP A 220 -29.51 18.60 -9.62
C ASP A 220 -29.93 18.32 -8.16
N ASN A 221 -30.81 19.14 -7.61
CA ASN A 221 -31.39 18.96 -6.27
C ASN A 221 -32.73 18.20 -6.30
N GLY A 222 -33.11 17.60 -7.42
CA GLY A 222 -34.37 16.88 -7.61
C GLY A 222 -35.60 17.78 -7.77
N THR A 223 -35.45 19.10 -7.82
CA THR A 223 -36.57 20.02 -8.07
C THR A 223 -36.95 20.04 -9.56
N PRO A 224 -38.17 20.49 -9.91
CA PRO A 224 -38.60 20.68 -11.30
C PRO A 224 -37.56 21.38 -12.20
N SER A 225 -37.38 20.87 -13.42
CA SER A 225 -36.47 21.48 -14.41
C SER A 225 -36.98 22.82 -14.93
N ILE A 226 -38.30 23.05 -14.93
CA ILE A 226 -38.93 24.33 -15.26
C ILE A 226 -39.70 24.87 -14.05
N TYR A 227 -39.45 26.13 -13.70
CA TYR A 227 -40.17 26.87 -12.67
C TYR A 227 -40.82 28.13 -13.24
N VAL A 228 -42.13 28.28 -13.04
CA VAL A 228 -42.87 29.52 -13.29
C VAL A 228 -43.27 30.13 -11.96
N ARG A 229 -42.69 31.29 -11.63
CA ARG A 229 -42.95 32.06 -10.40
C ARG A 229 -43.56 33.44 -10.64
N ASP A 230 -43.65 33.86 -11.90
CA ASP A 230 -44.40 35.05 -12.31
C ASP A 230 -45.77 34.60 -12.84
N VAL A 231 -46.82 35.34 -12.54
CA VAL A 231 -48.16 35.05 -13.05
C VAL A 231 -48.30 35.41 -14.53
N ASN A 232 -47.46 36.31 -15.05
CA ASN A 232 -47.48 36.73 -16.44
C ASN A 232 -46.71 35.77 -17.36
N ASP A 233 -45.85 34.92 -16.79
CA ASP A 233 -45.09 33.91 -17.53
C ASP A 233 -46.01 32.78 -17.99
N SER A 234 -45.95 32.46 -19.29
CA SER A 234 -46.64 31.30 -19.85
C SER A 234 -45.85 30.03 -19.55
N ILE A 235 -46.52 29.05 -18.94
CA ILE A 235 -45.94 27.71 -18.80
C ILE A 235 -45.81 27.00 -20.15
N LEU A 236 -46.74 27.25 -21.08
CA LEU A 236 -46.77 26.63 -22.40
C LEU A 236 -45.64 27.14 -23.29
N ASP A 237 -45.33 28.44 -23.23
CA ASP A 237 -44.19 29.02 -23.94
C ASP A 237 -42.87 28.46 -23.37
N LYS A 238 -42.75 28.29 -22.05
CA LYS A 238 -41.54 27.68 -21.45
C LYS A 238 -41.30 26.24 -21.92
N PHE A 239 -42.35 25.47 -22.20
CA PHE A 239 -42.21 24.13 -22.79
C PHE A 239 -41.72 24.19 -24.24
N ILE A 240 -42.22 25.13 -25.04
CA ILE A 240 -41.73 25.36 -26.41
C ILE A 240 -40.26 25.80 -26.36
N ASP A 241 -39.93 26.72 -25.46
CA ASP A 241 -38.59 27.28 -25.30
C ASP A 241 -37.56 26.27 -24.79
N ASN A 242 -37.99 25.21 -24.10
CA ASN A 242 -37.13 24.09 -23.72
C ASN A 242 -36.55 23.38 -24.94
N GLY A 243 -37.26 23.38 -26.08
CA GLY A 243 -36.91 22.58 -27.23
C GLY A 243 -37.02 21.08 -26.94
N LEU A 244 -36.33 20.27 -27.74
CA LEU A 244 -36.41 18.81 -27.71
C LEU A 244 -36.05 18.25 -26.32
N GLY A 245 -36.83 17.27 -25.86
CA GLY A 245 -36.54 16.51 -24.63
C GLY A 245 -37.70 16.47 -23.65
N MET A 246 -37.48 15.79 -22.53
CA MET A 246 -38.47 15.67 -21.45
C MET A 246 -38.01 16.42 -20.20
N GLY A 247 -38.96 16.85 -19.39
CA GLY A 247 -38.67 17.54 -18.14
C GLY A 247 -39.85 17.56 -17.19
N THR A 248 -39.60 18.08 -16.00
CA THR A 248 -40.60 18.29 -14.96
C THR A 248 -40.82 19.77 -14.75
N PHE A 249 -42.00 20.15 -14.27
CA PHE A 249 -42.30 21.56 -14.07
C PHE A 249 -43.11 21.84 -12.81
N TYR A 250 -43.02 23.08 -12.37
CA TYR A 250 -43.90 23.69 -11.39
C TYR A 250 -44.32 25.08 -11.85
N ALA A 251 -45.62 25.39 -11.71
CA ALA A 251 -46.17 26.71 -11.95
C ALA A 251 -47.04 27.15 -10.77
N ILE A 252 -46.84 28.39 -10.32
CA ILE A 252 -47.66 28.99 -9.28
C ILE A 252 -49.12 29.17 -9.73
N ALA A 253 -50.02 29.38 -8.78
CA ALA A 253 -51.40 29.69 -9.08
C ALA A 253 -51.52 30.94 -9.95
N LYS A 254 -52.45 30.92 -10.91
CA LYS A 254 -52.76 32.01 -11.85
C LYS A 254 -51.66 32.35 -12.87
N SER A 255 -50.60 31.53 -12.99
CA SER A 255 -49.70 31.65 -14.13
C SER A 255 -50.45 31.55 -15.46
N LYS A 256 -49.96 32.30 -16.44
CA LYS A 256 -50.53 32.34 -17.79
C LYS A 256 -50.58 30.94 -18.40
N ASP A 257 -51.67 30.67 -19.11
CA ASP A 257 -51.95 29.41 -19.82
C ASP A 257 -52.11 28.16 -18.93
N LEU A 258 -52.46 28.33 -17.66
CA LEU A 258 -52.90 27.22 -16.81
C LEU A 258 -54.38 26.84 -17.05
N PRO A 259 -54.79 25.57 -16.82
CA PRO A 259 -56.18 25.13 -16.97
C PRO A 259 -57.16 25.85 -16.03
N ASN A 260 -56.69 26.34 -14.88
CA ASN A 260 -57.47 27.03 -13.86
C ASN A 260 -56.54 27.86 -12.94
N ASN A 261 -57.12 28.56 -11.97
CA ASN A 261 -56.40 29.47 -11.05
C ASN A 261 -55.60 28.78 -9.91
N ARG A 262 -55.28 27.48 -10.03
CA ARG A 262 -54.50 26.73 -9.03
C ARG A 262 -53.06 26.54 -9.48
N SER A 263 -52.18 26.12 -8.56
CA SER A 263 -50.80 25.74 -8.90
C SER A 263 -50.76 24.36 -9.55
N PHE A 264 -49.83 24.17 -10.50
CA PHE A 264 -49.66 22.92 -11.24
C PHE A 264 -48.24 22.39 -11.12
N ARG A 265 -48.13 21.06 -11.20
CA ARG A 265 -46.85 20.35 -11.35
C ARG A 265 -47.02 19.18 -12.29
N GLY A 266 -45.95 18.71 -12.88
CA GLY A 266 -46.04 17.54 -13.76
C GLY A 266 -44.80 17.36 -14.61
N PHE A 267 -44.99 16.71 -15.75
CA PHE A 267 -43.94 16.42 -16.71
C PHE A 267 -44.42 16.68 -18.12
N PHE A 268 -43.47 17.01 -18.98
CA PHE A 268 -43.69 17.26 -20.40
C PHE A 268 -42.65 16.51 -21.22
N HIS A 269 -42.97 16.26 -22.48
CA HIS A 269 -42.03 15.71 -23.45
C HIS A 269 -42.26 16.40 -24.80
N ILE A 270 -41.25 17.14 -25.25
CA ILE A 270 -41.16 17.70 -26.59
C ILE A 270 -40.41 16.69 -27.46
N THR A 271 -41.11 16.13 -28.44
CA THR A 271 -40.62 15.04 -29.29
C THR A 271 -40.04 15.53 -30.61
N ASP A 272 -40.25 16.80 -30.95
CA ASP A 272 -39.68 17.44 -32.14
C ASP A 272 -39.48 18.93 -31.89
N ALA A 273 -38.50 19.53 -32.56
CA ALA A 273 -38.18 20.95 -32.44
C ALA A 273 -37.59 21.52 -33.73
N THR A 274 -37.91 22.77 -34.03
CA THR A 274 -37.32 23.55 -35.14
C THR A 274 -36.69 24.82 -34.59
N ASN A 275 -35.46 25.12 -34.99
CA ASN A 275 -34.69 26.28 -34.48
C ASN A 275 -34.60 26.34 -32.94
N GLY A 276 -34.51 25.18 -32.29
CA GLY A 276 -34.44 25.07 -30.83
C GLY A 276 -35.78 25.28 -30.10
N LYS A 277 -36.88 25.44 -30.82
CA LYS A 277 -38.24 25.57 -30.25
C LYS A 277 -39.06 24.31 -30.52
N GLY A 278 -39.75 23.81 -29.51
CA GLY A 278 -40.56 22.60 -29.59
C GLY A 278 -41.72 22.76 -30.57
N THR A 279 -41.88 21.80 -31.48
CA THR A 279 -42.94 21.77 -32.50
C THR A 279 -43.98 20.70 -32.21
N PHE A 280 -43.59 19.56 -31.64
CA PHE A 280 -44.49 18.48 -31.23
C PHE A 280 -44.17 18.01 -29.83
N GLY A 281 -45.20 17.64 -29.08
CA GLY A 281 -45.01 17.14 -27.73
C GLY A 281 -46.30 17.08 -26.93
N TRP A 282 -46.16 16.80 -25.65
CA TRP A 282 -47.29 16.68 -24.73
C TRP A 282 -46.90 17.06 -23.31
N VAL A 283 -47.90 17.34 -22.50
CA VAL A 283 -47.75 17.62 -21.06
C VAL A 283 -48.82 16.88 -20.27
N TYR A 284 -48.42 16.32 -19.13
CA TYR A 284 -49.30 15.82 -18.07
C TYR A 284 -49.08 16.67 -16.83
N ALA A 285 -50.17 17.24 -16.31
CA ALA A 285 -50.15 18.23 -15.25
C ALA A 285 -51.15 17.86 -14.16
N THR A 286 -50.79 18.06 -12.90
CA THR A 286 -51.67 17.85 -11.74
C THR A 286 -51.79 19.14 -10.92
N ASP A 287 -53.02 19.56 -10.66
CA ASP A 287 -53.30 20.69 -9.77
C ASP A 287 -53.16 20.30 -8.28
N TYR A 288 -53.21 21.26 -7.35
CA TYR A 288 -53.06 20.91 -5.92
C TYR A 288 -54.26 20.16 -5.34
N ALA A 289 -55.39 20.14 -6.05
CA ALA A 289 -56.59 19.42 -5.68
C ALA A 289 -56.66 18.01 -6.32
N ASN A 290 -55.52 17.52 -6.84
CA ASN A 290 -55.34 16.20 -7.42
C ASN A 290 -56.12 15.96 -8.73
N ASN A 291 -56.40 17.03 -9.48
CA ASN A 291 -57.00 16.92 -10.81
C ASN A 291 -55.89 16.84 -11.87
N ILE A 292 -56.01 15.87 -12.77
CA ILE A 292 -55.05 15.64 -13.85
C ILE A 292 -55.55 16.31 -15.13
N TYR A 293 -54.62 16.97 -15.83
CA TYR A 293 -54.85 17.65 -17.09
C TYR A 293 -53.77 17.26 -18.09
N THR A 294 -54.14 17.22 -19.37
CA THR A 294 -53.21 16.98 -20.47
C THR A 294 -53.35 18.08 -21.53
N ASN A 295 -52.28 18.33 -22.27
CA ASN A 295 -52.30 19.16 -23.46
C ASN A 295 -51.30 18.59 -24.48
N TYR A 296 -51.55 18.83 -25.76
CA TYR A 296 -50.76 18.32 -26.86
C TYR A 296 -50.32 19.48 -27.75
N LEU A 297 -49.03 19.54 -28.05
CA LEU A 297 -48.43 20.50 -28.96
C LEU A 297 -48.36 19.86 -30.35
N ASN A 298 -49.01 20.48 -31.32
CA ASN A 298 -49.05 20.04 -32.70
C ASN A 298 -48.58 21.19 -33.61
N ASN A 299 -47.41 21.03 -34.22
CA ASN A 299 -46.80 22.03 -35.10
C ASN A 299 -46.77 23.45 -34.48
N ASN A 300 -46.22 23.58 -33.28
CA ASN A 300 -46.15 24.81 -32.48
C ASN A 300 -47.51 25.35 -31.97
N VAL A 301 -48.61 24.62 -32.14
CA VAL A 301 -49.94 25.01 -31.66
C VAL A 301 -50.41 24.06 -30.56
N TRP A 302 -50.72 24.60 -29.38
CA TRP A 302 -51.30 23.83 -28.29
C TRP A 302 -52.78 23.54 -28.58
N SER A 303 -53.17 22.28 -28.38
CA SER A 303 -54.56 21.82 -28.61
C SER A 303 -55.53 22.31 -27.54
N GLY A 304 -55.00 22.78 -26.41
CA GLY A 304 -55.77 23.21 -25.24
C GLY A 304 -55.80 22.15 -24.15
N TRP A 305 -56.05 22.60 -22.92
CA TRP A 305 -56.06 21.73 -21.75
C TRP A 305 -57.30 20.86 -21.67
N ASN A 306 -57.10 19.56 -21.49
CA ASN A 306 -58.16 18.57 -21.29
C ASN A 306 -58.03 17.97 -19.88
N ARG A 307 -59.11 18.00 -19.10
CA ARG A 307 -59.14 17.39 -17.76
C ARG A 307 -59.42 15.89 -17.88
N MET A 308 -58.60 15.06 -17.24
CA MET A 308 -58.88 13.63 -17.08
C MET A 308 -59.89 13.44 -15.94
N LEU A 309 -61.03 12.83 -16.25
CA LEU A 309 -62.07 12.53 -15.26
C LEU A 309 -61.74 11.25 -14.51
N THR A 310 -62.11 11.22 -13.23
CA THR A 310 -61.95 10.05 -12.35
C THR A 310 -63.32 9.53 -11.90
N GLU A 311 -63.35 8.39 -11.22
CA GLU A 311 -64.59 7.87 -10.61
C GLU A 311 -65.24 8.85 -9.63
N LYS A 312 -64.45 9.74 -9.00
CA LYS A 312 -64.99 10.81 -8.15
C LYS A 312 -65.86 11.78 -8.94
N ASP A 313 -65.53 12.03 -10.20
CA ASP A 313 -66.34 12.86 -11.10
C ASP A 313 -67.58 12.11 -11.63
N LEU A 314 -67.60 10.77 -11.53
CA LEU A 314 -68.78 9.93 -11.79
C LEU A 314 -69.69 9.79 -10.56
N SER A 315 -69.12 9.94 -9.35
CA SER A 315 -69.87 9.91 -8.10
C SER A 315 -70.81 11.12 -8.05
N SER A 316 -72.10 10.87 -7.83
CA SER A 316 -73.12 11.92 -7.83
C SER A 316 -74.02 11.82 -6.62
N THR A 317 -74.33 12.96 -6.03
CA THR A 317 -75.26 13.06 -4.90
C THR A 317 -76.67 13.18 -5.43
N TRP A 318 -77.59 12.36 -4.93
CA TRP A 318 -79.02 12.53 -5.20
C TRP A 318 -79.58 13.68 -4.35
N ASN A 319 -80.04 14.74 -5.01
CA ASN A 319 -80.69 15.88 -4.39
C ASN A 319 -82.21 15.72 -4.49
N GLN A 320 -82.97 16.14 -3.48
CA GLN A 320 -84.43 16.15 -3.59
C GLN A 320 -84.89 17.24 -4.56
N VAL A 321 -85.81 16.92 -5.46
CA VAL A 321 -86.39 17.90 -6.38
C VAL A 321 -87.18 18.94 -5.59
N THR A 322 -87.06 20.22 -5.93
CA THR A 322 -87.94 21.25 -5.35
C THR A 322 -89.24 21.28 -6.14
N LEU A 323 -90.30 20.72 -5.56
CA LEU A 323 -91.64 20.76 -6.17
C LEU A 323 -92.26 22.16 -6.04
N VAL A 324 -92.97 22.60 -7.07
CA VAL A 324 -93.78 23.82 -7.02
C VAL A 324 -94.89 23.62 -5.98
N THR A 325 -95.11 24.60 -5.10
CA THR A 325 -96.14 24.55 -4.06
C THR A 325 -97.53 24.38 -4.68
N GLY A 326 -98.30 23.38 -4.24
CA GLY A 326 -99.61 23.06 -4.81
C GLY A 326 -100.14 21.70 -4.36
N THR A 327 -100.80 20.98 -5.27
CA THR A 327 -101.36 19.63 -5.00
C THR A 327 -100.30 18.54 -4.95
N THR A 328 -99.09 18.78 -5.45
CA THR A 328 -98.00 17.80 -5.49
C THR A 328 -97.18 17.80 -4.20
N LYS A 329 -96.77 16.60 -3.76
CA LYS A 329 -95.85 16.42 -2.64
C LYS A 329 -94.96 15.20 -2.86
N HIS A 330 -93.81 15.14 -2.20
CA HIS A 330 -92.95 13.96 -2.32
C HIS A 330 -93.60 12.74 -1.66
N PHE A 331 -93.42 11.56 -2.27
CA PHE A 331 -93.70 10.30 -1.61
C PHE A 331 -92.61 10.01 -0.58
N ALA A 332 -92.96 9.86 0.70
CA ALA A 332 -91.98 9.74 1.79
C ALA A 332 -91.01 8.55 1.64
N GLY A 333 -91.49 7.41 1.12
CA GLY A 333 -90.66 6.20 0.96
C GLY A 333 -89.66 6.26 -0.20
N ASN A 334 -89.92 7.09 -1.21
CA ASN A 334 -89.07 7.25 -2.38
C ASN A 334 -89.32 8.64 -3.01
N PRO A 335 -88.83 9.72 -2.38
CA PRO A 335 -89.14 11.07 -2.85
C PRO A 335 -88.50 11.31 -4.23
N LEU A 336 -89.16 12.11 -5.07
CA LEU A 336 -88.57 12.54 -6.34
C LEU A 336 -87.23 13.27 -6.10
N LYS A 337 -86.16 12.70 -6.65
CA LYS A 337 -84.78 13.19 -6.56
C LYS A 337 -84.18 13.36 -7.94
N PHE A 338 -83.17 14.20 -8.03
CA PHE A 338 -82.37 14.41 -9.21
C PHE A 338 -80.87 14.31 -8.93
N SER A 339 -80.11 13.97 -9.95
CA SER A 339 -78.65 13.96 -9.95
C SER A 339 -78.16 14.39 -11.32
N ILE A 340 -77.10 15.20 -11.38
CA ILE A 340 -76.49 15.64 -12.63
C ILE A 340 -75.09 15.06 -12.71
N ARG A 341 -74.82 14.29 -13.76
CA ARG A 341 -73.50 13.72 -14.05
C ARG A 341 -73.36 13.54 -15.55
N LEU A 342 -72.13 13.67 -16.06
CA LEU A 342 -71.83 13.48 -17.49
C LEU A 342 -72.80 14.22 -18.43
N ASN A 343 -73.13 15.47 -18.09
CA ASN A 343 -74.08 16.30 -18.83
C ASN A 343 -75.46 15.65 -19.06
N THR A 344 -75.91 14.84 -18.10
CA THR A 344 -77.21 14.17 -18.10
C THR A 344 -77.92 14.46 -16.78
N LEU A 345 -79.18 14.89 -16.85
CA LEU A 345 -80.08 15.01 -15.71
C LEU A 345 -80.74 13.66 -15.46
N HIS A 346 -80.44 13.04 -14.32
CA HIS A 346 -81.10 11.82 -13.89
C HIS A 346 -82.20 12.15 -12.90
N LEU A 347 -83.39 11.64 -13.13
CA LEU A 347 -84.56 11.75 -12.27
C LEU A 347 -84.90 10.37 -11.74
N ARG A 348 -85.16 10.25 -10.44
CA ARG A 348 -85.66 9.02 -9.83
C ARG A 348 -86.65 9.30 -8.72
N GLY A 349 -87.55 8.36 -8.47
CA GLY A 349 -88.47 8.41 -7.34
C GLY A 349 -89.84 8.92 -7.72
N SER A 350 -90.60 9.35 -6.73
CA SER A 350 -92.03 9.58 -6.89
C SER A 350 -92.55 10.82 -6.20
N PHE A 351 -93.66 11.32 -6.72
CA PHE A 351 -94.48 12.35 -6.07
C PHE A 351 -95.95 11.92 -6.08
N GLU A 352 -96.67 12.40 -5.07
CA GLU A 352 -98.09 12.18 -4.85
C GLU A 352 -98.87 13.45 -5.19
N GLY A 353 -100.18 13.29 -5.41
CA GLY A 353 -101.08 14.38 -5.80
C GLY A 353 -101.09 14.58 -7.31
N VAL A 354 -102.27 14.47 -7.91
CA VAL A 354 -102.46 14.60 -9.37
C VAL A 354 -102.42 16.09 -9.74
N PRO A 355 -101.42 16.55 -10.51
CA PRO A 355 -101.38 17.92 -11.02
C PRO A 355 -102.48 18.13 -12.06
N ALA A 356 -102.85 19.39 -12.32
CA ALA A 356 -103.60 19.71 -13.53
C ALA A 356 -102.75 19.41 -14.78
N ASN A 357 -103.40 19.09 -15.90
CA ASN A 357 -102.71 18.94 -17.18
C ASN A 357 -101.95 20.24 -17.51
N ASP A 358 -100.77 20.06 -18.11
CA ASP A 358 -99.80 21.12 -18.44
C ASP A 358 -99.21 21.87 -17.23
N ALA A 359 -99.41 21.42 -15.99
CA ALA A 359 -98.86 22.10 -14.82
C ALA A 359 -97.33 21.93 -14.71
N VAL A 360 -96.62 23.01 -14.35
CA VAL A 360 -95.19 22.95 -13.99
C VAL A 360 -95.07 22.41 -12.57
N ILE A 361 -94.44 21.25 -12.41
CA ILE A 361 -94.28 20.58 -11.11
C ILE A 361 -92.92 20.81 -10.47
N ALA A 362 -91.88 21.15 -11.25
CA ALA A 362 -90.56 21.50 -10.76
C ALA A 362 -89.79 22.35 -11.78
N ARG A 363 -88.66 22.95 -11.37
CA ARG A 363 -87.75 23.67 -12.27
C ARG A 363 -86.29 23.36 -11.94
N PHE A 364 -85.51 23.01 -12.96
CA PHE A 364 -84.08 22.69 -12.84
C PHE A 364 -83.22 23.84 -13.35
N ALA A 365 -82.07 24.06 -12.71
CA ALA A 365 -81.09 25.06 -13.19
C ALA A 365 -80.39 24.59 -14.47
N GLN A 366 -80.24 23.28 -14.62
CA GLN A 366 -79.66 22.60 -15.78
C GLN A 366 -80.76 22.37 -16.81
N LYS A 367 -80.55 22.96 -17.99
CA LYS A 367 -81.55 23.04 -19.06
C LYS A 367 -81.14 22.12 -20.20
N PRO A 368 -82.06 21.30 -20.74
CA PRO A 368 -81.75 20.53 -21.93
C PRO A 368 -81.62 21.44 -23.15
N SER A 369 -80.80 21.04 -24.12
CA SER A 369 -80.61 21.73 -25.41
C SER A 369 -81.90 21.79 -26.25
N ALA A 370 -82.80 20.83 -26.04
CA ALA A 370 -84.10 20.71 -26.68
C ALA A 370 -85.18 20.25 -25.70
N LYS A 371 -86.44 20.52 -26.05
CA LYS A 371 -87.61 20.06 -25.30
C LYS A 371 -87.62 18.54 -25.26
N THR A 372 -87.62 17.96 -24.05
CA THR A 372 -87.57 16.50 -23.86
C THR A 372 -88.89 15.98 -23.32
N VAL A 373 -89.52 15.05 -24.04
CA VAL A 373 -90.74 14.37 -23.62
C VAL A 373 -90.39 12.97 -23.11
N PHE A 374 -90.95 12.59 -21.97
CA PHE A 374 -90.74 11.27 -21.37
C PHE A 374 -92.00 10.79 -20.63
N VAL A 375 -91.99 9.53 -20.19
CA VAL A 375 -93.11 8.92 -19.46
C VAL A 375 -92.70 8.52 -18.04
N GLY A 376 -93.63 8.66 -17.09
CA GLY A 376 -93.55 8.06 -15.77
C GLY A 376 -94.63 7.01 -15.59
N ALA A 377 -94.40 6.03 -14.72
CA ALA A 377 -95.41 5.03 -14.40
C ALA A 377 -96.45 5.60 -13.42
N THR A 378 -97.73 5.27 -13.62
CA THR A 378 -98.76 5.52 -12.61
C THR A 378 -98.77 4.37 -11.60
N VAL A 379 -98.98 4.69 -10.33
CA VAL A 379 -99.07 3.70 -9.25
C VAL A 379 -100.43 3.79 -8.56
N GLY A 380 -101.03 2.65 -8.23
CA GLY A 380 -102.41 2.52 -7.73
C GLY A 380 -103.38 2.04 -8.81
N SER A 381 -103.21 2.51 -10.05
CA SER A 381 -103.74 1.90 -11.27
C SER A 381 -102.64 1.82 -12.33
N TYR A 382 -102.60 0.72 -13.09
CA TYR A 382 -101.62 0.52 -14.17
C TYR A 382 -101.85 1.52 -15.31
N GLY A 383 -100.78 2.16 -15.76
CA GLY A 383 -100.83 3.25 -16.74
C GLY A 383 -99.52 4.03 -16.85
N SER A 384 -99.59 5.15 -17.57
CA SER A 384 -98.46 6.07 -17.73
C SER A 384 -98.90 7.53 -17.64
N ALA A 385 -97.98 8.38 -17.18
CA ALA A 385 -98.09 9.83 -17.23
C ALA A 385 -97.04 10.39 -18.16
N ARG A 386 -97.42 11.38 -18.97
CA ARG A 386 -96.51 12.08 -19.87
C ARG A 386 -95.96 13.31 -19.17
N PHE A 387 -94.66 13.52 -19.31
CA PHE A 387 -93.95 14.67 -18.80
C PHE A 387 -93.14 15.33 -19.91
N THR A 388 -92.91 16.64 -19.74
CA THR A 388 -91.98 17.37 -20.57
C THR A 388 -91.00 18.17 -19.70
N LEU A 389 -89.71 18.05 -19.98
CA LEU A 389 -88.68 19.01 -19.56
C LEU A 389 -88.42 20.02 -20.67
N ASP A 390 -88.85 21.27 -20.46
CA ASP A 390 -88.66 22.38 -21.42
C ASP A 390 -87.22 22.92 -21.38
N THR A 391 -86.82 23.63 -22.44
CA THR A 391 -85.50 24.27 -22.58
C THR A 391 -85.25 25.41 -21.57
N ASP A 392 -86.27 25.84 -20.83
CA ASP A 392 -86.15 26.78 -19.72
C ASP A 392 -85.92 26.08 -18.36
N GLY A 393 -85.88 24.74 -18.36
CA GLY A 393 -85.71 23.88 -17.19
C GLY A 393 -87.02 23.52 -16.46
N ALA A 394 -88.19 23.93 -16.96
CA ALA A 394 -89.47 23.56 -16.37
C ALA A 394 -89.81 22.08 -16.62
N LEU A 395 -90.08 21.34 -15.55
CA LEU A 395 -90.65 19.99 -15.63
C LEU A 395 -92.17 20.09 -15.53
N ARG A 396 -92.86 19.69 -16.59
CA ARG A 396 -94.30 19.73 -16.75
C ARG A 396 -94.91 18.35 -16.67
N PHE A 397 -96.09 18.27 -16.06
CA PHE A 397 -96.99 17.14 -16.15
C PHE A 397 -97.99 17.41 -17.27
N ASP A 398 -97.91 16.66 -18.37
CA ASP A 398 -98.74 16.89 -19.56
C ASP A 398 -100.10 16.16 -19.45
N GLY A 399 -100.16 15.10 -18.65
CA GLY A 399 -101.38 14.31 -18.41
C GLY A 399 -101.08 12.84 -18.12
N MET A 400 -102.13 12.04 -17.85
CA MET A 400 -102.01 10.60 -17.57
C MET A 400 -103.10 9.76 -18.23
N SER A 401 -102.78 8.49 -18.47
CA SER A 401 -103.69 7.45 -18.91
C SER A 401 -103.41 6.17 -18.12
N ALA A 402 -104.35 5.79 -17.25
CA ALA A 402 -104.34 4.54 -16.50
C ALA A 402 -105.67 3.79 -16.69
N ASN A 403 -105.69 2.50 -16.33
CA ASN A 403 -106.91 1.67 -16.41
C ASN A 403 -108.09 2.32 -15.67
N ASP A 404 -107.83 2.89 -14.49
CA ASP A 404 -108.73 3.82 -13.81
C ASP A 404 -107.92 4.98 -13.20
N ASN A 405 -108.10 6.17 -13.78
CA ASN A 405 -107.41 7.39 -13.36
C ASN A 405 -107.74 7.81 -11.92
N SER A 406 -108.89 7.40 -11.36
CA SER A 406 -109.30 7.75 -9.99
C SER A 406 -108.51 6.99 -8.90
N PHE A 407 -107.90 5.86 -9.26
CA PHE A 407 -107.07 5.05 -8.36
C PHE A 407 -105.57 5.38 -8.44
N VAL A 408 -105.16 6.37 -9.24
CA VAL A 408 -103.75 6.78 -9.32
C VAL A 408 -103.37 7.54 -8.04
N SER A 409 -102.46 6.96 -7.27
CA SER A 409 -101.99 7.46 -5.98
C SER A 409 -100.68 8.26 -6.08
N ARG A 410 -99.80 7.90 -7.03
CA ARG A 410 -98.52 8.58 -7.27
C ARG A 410 -97.99 8.32 -8.67
N PHE A 411 -97.00 9.11 -9.06
CA PHE A 411 -96.25 8.96 -10.31
C PHE A 411 -94.80 8.60 -10.00
N GLU A 412 -94.28 7.58 -10.66
CA GLU A 412 -92.90 7.14 -10.53
C GLU A 412 -92.11 7.49 -11.80
N ILE A 413 -91.01 8.21 -11.59
CA ILE A 413 -90.11 8.64 -12.66
C ILE A 413 -88.77 7.94 -12.42
N ASN A 414 -88.19 7.37 -13.47
CA ASN A 414 -86.83 6.84 -13.47
C ASN A 414 -86.21 7.10 -14.84
N GLU A 415 -85.69 8.31 -15.04
CA GLU A 415 -85.34 8.82 -16.35
C GLU A 415 -83.95 9.44 -16.38
N SER A 416 -83.31 9.39 -17.54
CA SER A 416 -82.01 9.99 -17.79
C SER A 416 -82.10 10.87 -19.03
N ILE A 417 -82.00 12.19 -18.82
CA ILE A 417 -82.25 13.21 -19.83
C ILE A 417 -80.91 13.88 -20.22
N PRO A 418 -80.40 13.65 -21.44
CA PRO A 418 -79.23 14.36 -21.95
C PRO A 418 -79.46 15.88 -21.95
N LEU A 419 -78.44 16.65 -21.59
CA LEU A 419 -78.51 18.12 -21.54
C LEU A 419 -77.85 18.82 -22.75
N TRP A 420 -77.16 18.07 -23.62
CA TRP A 420 -76.42 18.58 -24.80
C TRP A 420 -77.25 18.61 -26.07
#